data_AF-I2N0H4-F1
#
_entry.id   AF-I2N0H4-F1
#
_cell.length_a   1.000
_cell.length_b   1.000
_cell.length_c   1.000
_cell.angle_alpha   90.00
_cell.angle_beta   90.00
_cell.angle_gamma   90.00
#
_symmetry.space_group_name_H-M   'P 1'
#
loop_
_entity.id
_entity.type
_entity.pdbx_description
1 polymer ?
#
loop_
_entity_poly.entity_id
_entity_poly.type
_entity_poly.pdbx_seq_one_letter_code
_entity_poly.pdbx_strand_id
1 'polypeptide(L)'
;MRPLSPRSLFVSAAALMLGVAGTAMSTAAAQPTAGAPALYAPSALVLTVGQGETRTKTTAERAVTLSCAPRATGTHPAAADACRELRAVGGDFRALPSELPQTLCTREWAPVTVTADGVWEGRRVAWSGTYNNSCEMAATLGIVFEF
;
A
#
# COMPACT_ATOMS: atom_id res chain seq x y z
N MET A 1 -31.44 -86.22 -27.59
CA MET A 1 -31.00 -85.45 -28.77
C MET A 1 -32.23 -84.79 -29.38
N ARG A 2 -32.14 -83.49 -29.70
CA ARG A 2 -33.14 -82.55 -30.31
C ARG A 2 -33.98 -83.20 -31.45
N PRO A 3 -35.12 -82.64 -31.96
CA PRO A 3 -35.57 -81.24 -31.88
C PRO A 3 -37.12 -80.93 -31.92
N LEU A 4 -37.40 -79.63 -31.73
CA LEU A 4 -38.33 -78.71 -32.46
C LEU A 4 -39.87 -78.86 -32.37
N SER A 5 -40.47 -77.85 -31.73
CA SER A 5 -41.81 -77.35 -32.08
C SER A 5 -41.73 -76.38 -33.28
N PRO A 6 -42.88 -76.04 -33.88
CA PRO A 6 -43.23 -74.61 -33.90
C PRO A 6 -44.73 -74.35 -33.66
N ARG A 7 -45.04 -73.31 -32.91
CA ARG A 7 -46.34 -72.63 -32.95
C ARG A 7 -46.11 -71.18 -33.35
N SER A 8 -46.87 -70.77 -34.35
CA SER A 8 -46.80 -69.49 -35.02
C SER A 8 -47.60 -68.41 -34.29
N LEU A 9 -47.19 -67.16 -34.57
CA LEU A 9 -47.95 -65.89 -34.56
C LEU A 9 -48.23 -65.26 -33.18
N PHE A 10 -47.83 -64.00 -32.99
CA PHE A 10 -48.67 -62.82 -33.20
C PHE A 10 -47.86 -61.52 -33.05
N VAL A 11 -48.25 -60.52 -33.84
CA VAL A 11 -47.70 -59.16 -33.95
C VAL A 11 -48.18 -58.29 -32.78
N SER A 12 -47.33 -57.42 -32.24
CA SER A 12 -47.73 -56.09 -31.75
C SER A 12 -46.50 -55.19 -31.61
N ALA A 13 -46.49 -54.12 -32.38
CA ALA A 13 -45.50 -53.05 -32.32
C ALA A 13 -45.82 -52.12 -31.15
N ALA A 14 -44.85 -51.89 -30.27
CA ALA A 14 -44.88 -50.83 -29.28
C ALA A 14 -43.56 -50.04 -29.38
N ALA A 15 -43.63 -48.87 -30.00
CA ALA A 15 -42.52 -47.93 -30.05
C ALA A 15 -42.41 -47.23 -28.68
N LEU A 16 -41.42 -47.63 -27.88
CA LEU A 16 -41.09 -46.98 -26.62
C LEU A 16 -40.05 -45.89 -26.91
N MET A 17 -40.47 -44.63 -26.90
CA MET A 17 -39.59 -43.46 -26.97
C MET A 17 -38.69 -43.42 -25.72
N LEU A 18 -37.38 -43.63 -25.90
CA LEU A 18 -36.36 -43.34 -24.89
C LEU A 18 -36.23 -41.81 -24.76
N GLY A 19 -36.83 -41.24 -23.72
CA GLY A 19 -36.53 -39.88 -23.28
C GLY A 19 -35.16 -39.85 -22.61
N VAL A 20 -34.16 -39.28 -23.27
CA VAL A 20 -32.85 -39.00 -22.66
C VAL A 20 -33.01 -37.78 -21.74
N ALA A 21 -33.00 -37.98 -20.43
CA ALA A 21 -32.95 -36.89 -19.47
C ALA A 21 -31.53 -36.30 -19.50
N GLY A 22 -31.36 -35.19 -20.20
CA GLY A 22 -30.10 -34.46 -20.27
C GLY A 22 -29.69 -33.95 -18.88
N THR A 23 -28.48 -34.30 -18.45
CA THR A 23 -27.83 -33.71 -17.28
C THR A 23 -27.55 -32.24 -17.56
N ALA A 24 -28.29 -31.34 -16.90
CA ALA A 24 -28.00 -29.92 -16.92
C ALA A 24 -26.65 -29.68 -16.21
N MET A 25 -25.59 -29.44 -16.98
CA MET A 25 -24.34 -28.90 -16.46
C MET A 25 -24.59 -27.45 -16.03
N SER A 26 -24.81 -27.22 -14.74
CA SER A 26 -24.72 -25.87 -14.18
C SER A 26 -23.27 -25.39 -14.25
N THR A 27 -22.94 -24.62 -15.28
CA THR A 27 -21.73 -23.79 -15.29
C THR A 27 -21.93 -22.65 -14.30
N ALA A 28 -21.53 -22.85 -13.05
CA ALA A 28 -21.40 -21.75 -12.09
C ALA A 28 -20.37 -20.77 -12.65
N ALA A 29 -20.83 -19.66 -13.24
CA ALA A 29 -19.96 -18.55 -13.59
C ALA A 29 -19.42 -17.98 -12.28
N ALA A 30 -18.13 -18.17 -12.03
CA ALA A 30 -17.43 -17.49 -10.94
C ALA A 30 -17.51 -15.98 -11.23
N GLN A 31 -18.39 -15.27 -10.53
CA GLN A 31 -18.37 -13.82 -10.53
C GLN A 31 -17.03 -13.37 -9.93
N PRO A 32 -16.26 -12.48 -10.57
CA PRO A 32 -15.05 -11.96 -9.98
C PRO A 32 -15.44 -11.25 -8.69
N THR A 33 -15.05 -11.86 -7.56
CA THR A 33 -15.11 -11.19 -6.26
C THR A 33 -14.29 -9.92 -6.37
N ALA A 34 -14.90 -8.78 -6.04
CA ALA A 34 -14.22 -7.51 -6.05
C ALA A 34 -12.94 -7.58 -5.19
N GLY A 35 -11.79 -7.49 -5.88
CA GLY A 35 -10.49 -7.12 -5.33
C GLY A 35 -9.86 -8.10 -4.35
N ALA A 36 -9.10 -9.08 -4.87
CA ALA A 36 -7.91 -9.50 -4.12
C ALA A 36 -7.05 -8.24 -3.86
N PRO A 37 -6.48 -8.04 -2.66
CA PRO A 37 -5.63 -6.89 -2.41
C PRO A 37 -4.48 -6.92 -3.42
N ALA A 38 -4.44 -5.91 -4.29
CA ALA A 38 -3.32 -5.76 -5.22
C ALA A 38 -2.05 -5.63 -4.37
N LEU A 39 -1.06 -6.47 -4.64
CA LEU A 39 0.24 -6.37 -4.00
C LEU A 39 0.88 -5.07 -4.47
N TYR A 40 1.29 -4.23 -3.52
CA TYR A 40 1.96 -2.96 -3.78
C TYR A 40 3.28 -2.92 -3.01
N ALA A 41 4.25 -2.19 -3.56
CA ALA A 41 5.48 -1.89 -2.84
C ALA A 41 5.16 -0.89 -1.71
N PRO A 42 5.39 -1.23 -0.43
CA PRO A 42 4.95 -0.40 0.67
C PRO A 42 5.77 0.89 0.78
N SER A 43 5.09 1.97 1.18
CA SER A 43 5.69 3.22 1.62
C SER A 43 5.17 3.52 3.02
N ALA A 44 5.96 3.17 4.03
CA ALA A 44 5.59 3.27 5.44
C ALA A 44 6.81 3.74 6.23
N LEU A 45 6.66 4.87 6.90
CA LEU A 45 7.72 5.61 7.55
C LEU A 45 7.33 5.97 8.98
N VAL A 46 8.33 5.97 9.87
CA VAL A 46 8.30 6.66 11.15
C VAL A 46 9.16 7.90 11.00
N LEU A 47 8.58 9.06 11.31
CA LEU A 47 9.25 10.35 11.28
C LEU A 47 9.44 10.82 12.71
N THR A 48 10.63 11.32 13.03
CA THR A 48 10.93 11.84 14.37
C THR A 48 11.61 13.19 14.32
N VAL A 49 11.49 13.94 15.40
CA VAL A 49 12.19 15.20 15.64
C VAL A 49 12.62 15.27 17.10
N GLY A 50 13.82 15.79 17.36
CA GLY A 50 14.32 16.04 18.70
C GLY A 50 15.46 17.06 18.72
N GLN A 51 15.70 17.66 19.88
CA GLN A 51 16.80 18.59 20.08
C GLN A 51 18.14 17.85 20.20
N GLY A 52 19.10 18.23 19.39
CA GLY A 52 20.45 17.67 19.41
C GLY A 52 21.13 17.69 18.06
N GLU A 53 22.42 17.41 18.08
CA GLU A 53 23.33 17.58 16.94
C GLU A 53 23.48 16.32 16.08
N THR A 54 23.19 15.15 16.64
CA THR A 54 23.36 13.88 15.92
C THR A 54 22.21 12.92 16.17
N ARG A 55 21.91 12.10 15.17
CA ARG A 55 20.91 11.02 15.27
C ARG A 55 21.15 10.08 16.45
N THR A 56 22.41 9.76 16.75
CA THR A 56 22.76 8.78 17.79
C THR A 56 22.69 9.32 19.22
N LYS A 57 22.73 10.65 19.39
CA LYS A 57 22.72 11.31 20.70
C LYS A 57 21.42 12.08 20.97
N THR A 58 20.55 12.21 19.98
CA THR A 58 19.27 12.92 20.09
C THR A 58 18.18 11.95 20.50
N THR A 59 17.45 12.28 21.56
CA THR A 59 16.20 11.59 21.91
C THR A 59 15.07 12.20 21.11
N ALA A 60 14.21 11.37 20.51
CA ALA A 60 13.01 11.85 19.83
C ALA A 60 12.04 12.47 20.83
N GLU A 61 11.63 13.71 20.60
CA GLU A 61 10.64 14.44 21.40
C GLU A 61 9.23 14.26 20.84
N ARG A 62 9.13 14.20 19.50
CA ARG A 62 7.90 13.90 18.79
C ARG A 62 8.18 12.84 17.73
N ALA A 63 7.17 12.02 17.47
CA ALA A 63 7.20 11.01 16.43
C ALA A 63 5.82 10.80 15.82
N VAL A 64 5.78 10.57 14.52
CA VAL A 64 4.56 10.20 13.81
C VAL A 64 4.81 9.05 12.84
N THR A 65 3.72 8.38 12.47
CA THR A 65 3.69 7.40 11.41
C THR A 65 3.12 8.01 10.14
N LEU A 66 3.66 7.61 8.99
CA LEU A 66 3.19 8.02 7.67
C LEU A 66 3.19 6.80 6.75
N SER A 67 2.01 6.42 6.26
CA SER A 67 1.86 5.42 5.19
C SER A 67 1.35 6.12 3.93
N CYS A 68 1.98 5.89 2.79
CA CYS A 68 1.64 6.54 1.52
C CYS A 68 1.06 5.60 0.45
N ALA A 69 1.12 4.29 0.68
CA ALA A 69 0.53 3.29 -0.20
C ALA A 69 -0.24 2.25 0.63
N PRO A 70 -1.47 1.87 0.23
CA PRO A 70 -2.18 2.27 -0.99
C PRO A 70 -2.89 3.63 -0.87
N ARG A 71 -2.94 4.20 0.35
CA ARG A 71 -3.54 5.51 0.66
C ARG A 71 -2.68 6.21 1.70
N ALA A 72 -2.76 7.54 1.73
CA ALA A 72 -2.13 8.35 2.75
C ALA A 72 -2.85 8.17 4.10
N THR A 73 -2.16 7.63 5.10
CA THR A 73 -2.67 7.42 6.46
C THR A 73 -1.53 7.53 7.49
N GLY A 74 -1.86 7.43 8.78
CA GLY A 74 -0.90 7.49 9.88
C GLY A 74 -1.28 8.55 10.90
N THR A 75 -0.38 8.80 11.85
CA THR A 75 -0.56 9.84 12.88
C THR A 75 -0.04 11.21 12.44
N HIS A 76 0.58 11.31 11.25
CA HIS A 76 0.99 12.60 10.69
C HIS A 76 -0.24 13.49 10.42
N PRO A 77 -0.29 14.73 10.94
CA PRO A 77 -1.47 15.59 10.86
C PRO A 77 -1.89 15.93 9.42
N ALA A 78 -0.92 16.06 8.51
CA ALA A 78 -1.13 16.31 7.08
C ALA A 78 -0.65 15.15 6.18
N ALA A 79 -1.00 13.91 6.52
CA ALA A 79 -0.47 12.71 5.84
C ALA A 79 -0.58 12.74 4.30
N ALA A 80 -1.71 13.22 3.75
CA ALA A 80 -1.91 13.31 2.30
C ALA A 80 -0.94 14.28 1.61
N ASP A 81 -0.66 15.41 2.25
CA ASP A 81 0.24 16.44 1.75
C ASP A 81 1.70 15.97 1.84
N ALA A 82 2.12 15.44 2.98
CA ALA A 82 3.46 14.86 3.15
C ALA A 82 3.74 13.74 2.13
N CYS A 83 2.77 12.85 1.90
CA CYS A 83 2.88 11.82 0.86
C CYS A 83 2.91 12.39 -0.56
N ARG A 84 2.31 13.55 -0.83
CA ARG A 84 2.41 14.21 -2.14
C ARG A 84 3.82 14.77 -2.36
N GLU A 85 4.39 15.44 -1.37
CA GLU A 85 5.76 15.99 -1.47
C GLU A 85 6.81 14.89 -1.62
N LEU A 86 6.74 13.85 -0.79
CA LEU A 86 7.66 12.72 -0.91
C LEU A 86 7.55 12.03 -2.27
N ARG A 87 6.34 11.93 -2.86
CA ARG A 87 6.19 11.40 -4.23
C ARG A 87 6.82 12.31 -5.28
N ALA A 88 6.71 13.63 -5.13
CA ALA A 88 7.30 14.58 -6.08
C ALA A 88 8.83 14.43 -6.17
N VAL A 89 9.46 13.99 -5.09
CA VAL A 89 10.92 13.79 -5.00
C VAL A 89 11.34 12.31 -4.97
N GLY A 90 10.41 11.39 -5.23
CA GLY A 90 10.70 9.95 -5.24
C GLY A 90 11.20 9.39 -3.90
N GLY A 91 10.78 9.99 -2.78
CA GLY A 91 11.20 9.63 -1.43
C GLY A 91 12.63 10.07 -1.07
N ASP A 92 13.28 10.93 -1.86
CA ASP A 92 14.56 11.52 -1.50
C ASP A 92 14.36 12.78 -0.63
N PHE A 93 14.50 12.60 0.68
CA PHE A 93 14.41 13.68 1.68
C PHE A 93 15.39 14.83 1.44
N ARG A 94 16.53 14.60 0.76
CA ARG A 94 17.50 15.65 0.43
C ARG A 94 17.04 16.55 -0.73
N ALA A 95 16.07 16.08 -1.50
CA ALA A 95 15.51 16.79 -2.64
C ALA A 95 14.17 17.44 -2.32
N LEU A 96 13.69 17.36 -1.07
CA LEU A 96 12.50 18.08 -0.64
C LEU A 96 12.68 19.58 -0.95
N PRO A 97 11.70 20.19 -1.64
CA PRO A 97 11.80 21.59 -1.97
C PRO A 97 11.79 22.35 -0.65
N SER A 98 12.82 23.15 -0.39
CA SER A 98 12.75 24.11 0.70
C SER A 98 11.54 25.00 0.40
N GLU A 99 10.52 24.96 1.25
CA GLU A 99 9.23 25.62 1.01
C GLU A 99 9.40 27.12 0.72
N LEU A 100 10.49 27.76 1.15
CA LEU A 100 10.64 29.20 1.02
C LEU A 100 12.10 29.65 0.77
N PRO A 101 12.45 30.10 -0.45
CA PRO A 101 13.70 30.86 -0.68
C PRO A 101 13.74 32.23 0.04
N GLN A 102 12.73 32.56 0.85
CA GLN A 102 12.55 33.87 1.51
C GLN A 102 12.36 33.77 3.03
N THR A 103 12.41 32.58 3.65
CA THR A 103 12.33 32.50 5.12
C THR A 103 13.61 33.01 5.76
N LEU A 104 13.47 34.03 6.60
CA LEU A 104 14.58 34.57 7.39
C LEU A 104 14.60 33.88 8.75
N CYS A 105 15.55 32.96 8.92
CA CYS A 105 15.83 32.36 10.21
C CYS A 105 16.90 33.16 10.97
N THR A 106 16.74 33.20 12.28
CA THR A 106 17.77 33.71 13.19
C THR A 106 19.00 32.77 13.17
N ARG A 107 20.14 33.27 13.68
CA ARG A 107 21.42 32.54 13.67
C ARG A 107 21.75 31.88 15.01
N GLU A 108 20.75 31.66 15.85
CA GLU A 108 20.88 30.90 17.08
C GLU A 108 21.27 29.45 16.77
N TRP A 109 22.12 28.92 17.64
CA TRP A 109 22.48 27.51 17.64
C TRP A 109 21.61 26.79 18.66
N ALA A 110 20.56 26.15 18.16
CA ALA A 110 19.63 25.32 18.91
C ALA A 110 19.28 24.08 18.06
N PRO A 111 20.26 23.17 17.87
CA PRO A 111 20.22 22.21 16.78
C PRO A 111 19.07 21.22 16.93
N VAL A 112 18.41 20.95 15.81
CA VAL A 112 17.29 20.01 15.72
C VAL A 112 17.68 18.88 14.77
N THR A 113 17.58 17.65 15.25
CA THR A 113 17.77 16.45 14.43
C THR A 113 16.42 15.81 14.13
N VAL A 114 16.20 15.47 12.86
CA VAL A 114 15.05 14.71 12.39
C VAL A 114 15.48 13.35 11.84
N THR A 115 14.58 12.37 11.87
CA THR A 115 14.79 11.08 11.21
C THR A 115 13.59 10.64 10.38
N ALA A 116 13.87 9.87 9.34
CA ALA A 116 12.88 9.09 8.62
C ALA A 116 13.38 7.64 8.50
N ASP A 117 12.61 6.72 9.06
CA ASP A 117 12.96 5.30 9.10
C ASP A 117 11.80 4.45 8.60
N GLY A 118 12.09 3.44 7.77
CA GLY A 118 11.08 2.52 7.25
C GLY A 118 11.34 2.11 5.82
N VAL A 119 10.31 2.25 4.97
CA VAL A 119 10.37 1.89 3.56
C VAL A 119 9.66 2.92 2.68
N TRP A 120 10.18 3.11 1.47
CA TRP A 120 9.56 3.90 0.40
C TRP A 120 9.57 3.09 -0.88
N GLU A 121 8.40 2.77 -1.43
CA GLU A 121 8.24 1.94 -2.62
C GLU A 121 9.07 0.64 -2.54
N GLY A 122 9.04 0.00 -1.37
CA GLY A 122 9.77 -1.24 -1.08
C GLY A 122 11.27 -1.07 -0.81
N ARG A 123 11.86 0.12 -0.98
CA ARG A 123 13.25 0.41 -0.64
C ARG A 123 13.38 0.80 0.82
N ARG A 124 14.39 0.28 1.53
CA ARG A 124 14.69 0.70 2.90
C ARG A 124 15.05 2.19 2.96
N VAL A 125 14.49 2.88 3.93
CA VAL A 125 14.79 4.26 4.27
C VAL A 125 15.40 4.28 5.67
N ALA A 126 16.56 4.89 5.79
CA ALA A 126 17.23 5.20 7.06
C ALA A 126 17.93 6.55 6.87
N TRP A 127 17.18 7.63 7.06
CA TRP A 127 17.63 8.99 6.79
C TRP A 127 17.57 9.85 8.05
N SER A 128 18.45 10.84 8.13
CA SER A 128 18.39 11.89 9.13
C SER A 128 18.96 13.20 8.58
N GLY A 129 18.46 14.31 9.10
CA GLY A 129 18.99 15.64 8.88
C GLY A 129 19.13 16.38 10.20
N THR A 130 20.15 17.22 10.32
CA THR A 130 20.35 18.12 11.46
C THR A 130 20.39 19.55 10.94
N TYR A 131 19.66 20.44 11.62
CA TYR A 131 19.50 21.84 11.26
C TYR A 131 19.92 22.72 12.43
N ASN A 132 20.39 23.94 12.16
CA ASN A 132 20.94 24.81 13.21
C ASN A 132 19.89 25.22 14.24
N ASN A 133 18.63 25.31 13.81
CA ASN A 133 17.46 25.61 14.62
C ASN A 133 16.18 25.07 13.95
N SER A 134 15.06 25.16 14.68
CA SER A 134 13.75 24.70 14.20
C SER A 134 13.22 25.51 13.00
N CYS A 135 13.59 26.79 12.88
CA CYS A 135 13.22 27.60 11.72
C CYS A 135 13.87 27.06 10.44
N GLU A 136 15.18 26.80 10.46
CA GLU A 136 15.89 26.24 9.31
C GLU A 136 15.37 24.84 8.93
N MET A 137 15.06 24.01 9.93
CA MET A 137 14.42 22.70 9.73
C MET A 137 13.08 22.87 8.98
N ALA A 138 12.19 23.71 9.49
CA ALA A 138 10.86 23.92 8.90
C ALA A 138 10.97 24.52 7.49
N ALA A 139 11.87 25.50 7.28
CA ALA A 139 12.09 26.11 5.98
C ALA A 139 12.62 25.12 4.93
N THR A 140 13.37 24.09 5.36
CA THR A 140 13.96 23.10 4.44
C THR A 140 13.04 21.92 4.16
N LEU A 141 12.32 21.44 5.19
CA LEU A 141 11.61 20.16 5.13
C LEU A 141 10.10 20.27 5.00
N GLY A 142 9.54 21.47 5.22
CA GLY A 142 8.13 21.77 4.98
C GLY A 142 7.19 20.82 5.71
N ILE A 143 6.09 20.49 5.03
CA ILE A 143 4.96 19.74 5.61
C ILE A 143 5.35 18.33 6.06
N VAL A 144 6.43 17.75 5.50
CA VAL A 144 6.86 16.38 5.84
C VAL A 144 7.31 16.27 7.30
N PHE A 145 7.80 17.36 7.90
CA PHE A 145 8.26 17.39 9.30
C PHE A 145 7.51 18.39 10.17
N GLU A 146 6.32 18.81 9.74
CA GLU A 146 5.43 19.71 10.48
C GLU A 146 4.40 18.90 11.31
N PHE A 147 4.85 18.29 12.41
CA PHE A 147 4.03 17.50 13.34
C PHE A 147 4.50 17.59 14.79
#